data_AF-A0A4Y6R823-F1
#
_entry.id   AF-A0A4Y6R823-F1
#
_cell.length_a   1.000
_cell.length_b   1.000
_cell.length_c   1.000
_cell.angle_alpha   90.00
_cell.angle_beta   90.00
_cell.angle_gamma   90.00
#
_symmetry.space_group_name_H-M   'P 1'
#
loop_
_entity.id
_entity.type
_entity.pdbx_description
1 polymer ?
#
loop_
_entity_poly.entity_id
_entity_poly.type
_entity_poly.pdbx_seq_one_letter_code
_entity_poly.pdbx_strand_id
1 'polypeptide(L)'
;MMSTPKSFKRDVQGLFFKYVADMNKVKLNNPSSSGVRLLRLNEYASVKDFYYQIQVALHGYDYDGASGTWRVSAEHRLPQRGGKAGEYVQSAPHPMPPDGPMPQEGIDIFDEWVRDGMQP
;
A
#
# COMPACT_ATOMS: atom_id res chain seq x y z
N MET A 1 22.12 -15.39 5.71
CA MET A 1 22.51 -14.08 5.12
C MET A 1 21.35 -13.15 5.36
N MET A 2 21.54 -12.01 6.05
CA MET A 2 20.48 -11.01 6.14
C MET A 2 20.38 -10.32 4.78
N SER A 3 19.18 -10.27 4.19
CA SER A 3 18.94 -9.48 2.97
C SER A 3 19.18 -8.01 3.28
N THR A 4 19.72 -7.27 2.31
CA THR A 4 19.82 -5.81 2.42
C THR A 4 18.41 -5.23 2.52
N PRO A 5 18.11 -4.37 3.52
CA PRO A 5 16.81 -3.73 3.64
C PRO A 5 16.39 -3.03 2.36
N LYS A 6 15.08 -3.07 2.06
CA LYS A 6 14.52 -2.34 0.92
C LYS A 6 14.64 -0.84 1.14
N SER A 7 14.85 -0.09 0.06
CA SER A 7 15.02 1.37 0.05
C SER A 7 13.95 1.99 -0.84
N PHE A 8 13.47 3.17 -0.47
CA PHE A 8 12.42 3.83 -1.25
C PHE A 8 12.90 4.16 -2.66
N LYS A 9 14.06 4.81 -2.78
CA LYS A 9 14.62 5.21 -4.07
C LYS A 9 14.90 4.04 -5.01
N ARG A 10 15.41 2.92 -4.48
CA ARG A 10 15.80 1.76 -5.31
C ARG A 10 14.62 0.86 -5.64
N ASP A 11 13.80 0.53 -4.64
CA ASP A 11 12.87 -0.59 -4.73
C ASP A 11 11.39 -0.14 -4.82
N VAL A 12 11.02 0.99 -4.21
CA VAL A 12 9.61 1.38 -4.04
C VAL A 12 9.15 2.44 -5.05
N GLN A 13 9.97 3.46 -5.30
CA GLN A 13 9.56 4.63 -6.09
C GLN A 13 9.06 4.24 -7.49
N GLY A 14 9.69 3.23 -8.12
CA GLY A 14 9.31 2.74 -9.44
C GLY A 14 8.01 1.94 -9.48
N LEU A 15 7.60 1.33 -8.36
CA LEU A 15 6.38 0.51 -8.29
C LEU A 15 5.13 1.32 -8.64
N PHE A 16 5.12 2.59 -8.23
CA PHE A 16 3.96 3.45 -8.38
C PHE A 16 3.90 4.22 -9.69
N PHE A 17 4.86 4.03 -10.62
CA PHE A 17 5.00 4.86 -11.82
C PHE A 17 3.69 5.06 -12.58
N LYS A 18 2.90 3.99 -12.74
CA LYS A 18 1.61 4.02 -13.45
C LYS A 18 0.50 4.76 -12.69
N TYR A 19 0.62 4.89 -11.36
CA TYR A 19 -0.39 5.48 -10.49
C TYR A 19 -0.11 6.94 -10.13
N VAL A 20 1.14 7.42 -10.32
CA VAL A 20 1.57 8.77 -9.90
C VAL A 20 0.68 9.88 -10.49
N ALA A 21 0.34 9.81 -11.78
CA ALA A 21 -0.41 10.87 -12.45
C ALA A 21 -1.82 11.06 -11.87
N ASP A 22 -2.49 9.95 -11.55
CA ASP A 22 -3.84 9.97 -10.98
C ASP A 22 -3.81 10.33 -9.49
N MET A 23 -2.85 9.77 -8.74
CA MET A 23 -2.78 9.93 -7.29
C MET A 23 -2.28 11.30 -6.86
N ASN A 24 -1.50 12.00 -7.68
CA ASN A 24 -1.03 13.36 -7.41
C ASN A 24 -2.17 14.40 -7.24
N LYS A 25 -3.42 14.04 -7.53
CA LYS A 25 -4.62 14.87 -7.33
C LYS A 25 -5.38 14.50 -6.05
N VAL A 26 -5.08 13.35 -5.45
CA VAL A 26 -5.77 12.81 -4.28
C VAL A 26 -5.28 13.53 -3.02
N LYS A 27 -6.24 14.03 -2.24
CA LYS A 27 -6.01 14.73 -0.98
C LYS A 27 -6.46 13.84 0.17
N LEU A 28 -5.54 13.53 1.09
CA LEU A 28 -5.81 12.69 2.24
C LEU A 28 -5.52 13.45 3.54
N ASN A 29 -6.28 13.14 4.59
CA ASN A 29 -5.93 13.54 5.95
C ASN A 29 -4.62 12.84 6.34
N ASN A 30 -3.60 13.63 6.70
CA ASN A 30 -2.31 13.08 7.10
C ASN A 30 -2.42 12.53 8.54
N PRO A 31 -2.12 11.25 8.79
CA PRO A 31 -2.15 10.70 10.16
C PRO A 31 -1.10 11.31 11.08
N SER A 32 -0.01 11.82 10.52
CA SER A 32 1.15 12.37 11.21
C SER A 32 1.07 13.91 11.40
N SER A 33 0.05 14.58 10.87
CA SER A 33 -0.13 16.02 11.06
C SER A 33 -1.60 16.47 10.99
N SER A 34 -1.94 17.56 11.67
CA SER A 34 -3.27 18.17 11.55
C SER A 34 -3.41 18.89 10.21
N GLY A 35 -3.70 18.15 9.13
CA GLY A 35 -3.88 18.74 7.82
C GLY A 35 -4.18 17.75 6.70
N VAL A 36 -4.70 18.28 5.60
CA VAL A 36 -4.88 17.57 4.34
C VAL A 36 -3.62 17.75 3.49
N ARG A 37 -3.06 16.66 2.98
CA ARG A 37 -1.91 16.70 2.05
C ARG A 37 -2.19 15.87 0.80
N LEU A 38 -1.51 16.23 -0.28
CA LEU A 38 -1.56 15.47 -1.53
C LEU A 38 -0.80 14.15 -1.36
N LEU A 39 -1.38 13.06 -1.88
CA LEU A 39 -0.71 11.77 -1.97
C LEU A 39 0.24 11.78 -3.17
N ARG A 40 1.54 11.98 -2.91
CA ARG A 40 2.59 11.97 -3.93
C ARG A 40 3.37 10.67 -3.88
N LEU A 41 2.99 9.71 -4.72
CA LEU A 41 3.58 8.36 -4.70
C LEU A 41 5.04 8.28 -5.17
N ASN A 42 5.57 9.36 -5.75
CA ASN A 42 6.97 9.49 -6.13
C ASN A 42 7.83 10.19 -5.07
N GLU A 43 7.26 10.66 -3.95
CA GLU A 43 7.97 11.37 -2.89
C GLU A 43 8.06 10.54 -1.62
N TYR A 44 9.29 10.26 -1.16
CA TYR A 44 9.56 9.46 0.05
C TYR A 44 8.72 9.88 1.25
N ALA A 45 8.74 11.17 1.60
CA ALA A 45 8.04 11.69 2.77
C ALA A 45 6.52 11.48 2.66
N SER A 46 5.96 11.64 1.45
CA SER A 46 4.53 11.42 1.25
C SER A 46 4.17 9.94 1.35
N VAL A 47 4.94 9.05 0.71
CA VAL A 47 4.68 7.60 0.77
C VAL A 47 4.83 7.07 2.19
N LYS A 48 5.83 7.56 2.93
CA LYS A 48 6.01 7.24 4.35
C LYS A 48 4.85 7.73 5.21
N ASP A 49 4.38 8.96 5.02
CA ASP A 49 3.28 9.50 5.84
C ASP A 49 1.94 8.79 5.60
N PHE A 50 1.74 8.27 4.39
CA PHE A 50 0.50 7.60 3.97
C PHE A 50 0.64 6.09 3.80
N TYR A 51 1.71 5.48 4.32
CA TYR A 51 2.05 4.07 4.03
C TYR A 51 0.87 3.12 4.28
N TYR A 52 0.15 3.30 5.39
CA TYR A 52 -0.96 2.42 5.75
C TYR A 52 -2.16 2.59 4.82
N GLN A 53 -2.50 3.82 4.42
CA GLN A 53 -3.55 4.06 3.44
C GLN A 53 -3.20 3.45 2.08
N ILE A 54 -1.91 3.48 1.71
CA ILE A 54 -1.43 2.83 0.50
C ILE A 54 -1.57 1.31 0.62
N GLN A 55 -1.14 0.70 1.74
CA GLN A 55 -1.33 -0.74 1.98
C GLN A 55 -2.82 -1.12 1.90
N VAL A 56 -3.72 -0.38 2.56
CA VAL A 56 -5.17 -0.63 2.47
C VAL A 56 -5.68 -0.54 1.04
N ALA A 57 -5.18 0.41 0.24
CA ALA A 57 -5.58 0.54 -1.17
C ALA A 57 -5.04 -0.61 -2.04
N LEU A 58 -3.86 -1.14 -1.75
CA LEU A 58 -3.28 -2.28 -2.48
C LEU A 58 -4.00 -3.59 -2.11
N HIS A 59 -4.13 -3.88 -0.83
CA HIS A 59 -4.68 -5.14 -0.30
C HIS A 59 -6.20 -5.19 -0.27
N GLY A 60 -6.87 -4.04 -0.41
CA GLY A 60 -8.33 -3.97 -0.39
C GLY A 60 -9.04 -4.74 -1.52
N TYR A 61 -8.29 -5.26 -2.50
CA TYR A 61 -8.79 -6.12 -3.58
C TYR A 61 -8.40 -7.59 -3.43
N ASP A 62 -7.70 -7.96 -2.35
CA ASP A 62 -7.34 -9.35 -2.03
C ASP A 62 -8.56 -10.18 -1.69
N TYR A 63 -9.64 -9.54 -1.25
CA TYR A 63 -10.92 -10.17 -0.96
C TYR A 63 -11.95 -9.86 -2.05
N ASP A 64 -12.55 -10.90 -2.60
CA ASP A 64 -13.68 -10.78 -3.50
C ASP A 64 -14.98 -10.79 -2.69
N GLY A 65 -15.55 -9.60 -2.47
CA GLY A 65 -16.81 -9.46 -1.73
C GLY A 65 -18.02 -10.12 -2.42
N ALA A 66 -17.99 -10.34 -3.73
CA ALA A 66 -19.11 -10.95 -4.44
C ALA A 66 -19.14 -12.46 -4.27
N SER A 67 -17.97 -13.10 -4.25
CA SER A 67 -17.83 -14.55 -4.04
C SER A 67 -17.55 -14.95 -2.59
N GLY A 68 -17.16 -14.00 -1.74
CA GLY A 68 -16.78 -14.25 -0.35
C GLY A 68 -15.44 -14.97 -0.22
N THR A 69 -14.53 -14.81 -1.19
CA THR A 69 -13.28 -15.58 -1.26
C THR A 69 -12.04 -14.69 -1.27
N TRP A 70 -10.93 -15.23 -0.76
CA TRP A 70 -9.62 -14.59 -0.85
C TRP A 70 -8.94 -14.96 -2.17
N ARG A 71 -8.39 -13.96 -2.85
CA ARG A 71 -7.62 -14.08 -4.08
C ARG A 71 -6.14 -14.39 -3.84
N VAL A 72 -5.69 -14.17 -2.61
CA VAL A 72 -4.31 -14.41 -2.15
C VAL A 72 -4.27 -15.36 -0.95
N SER A 73 -3.13 -16.01 -0.77
CA SER A 73 -2.86 -16.84 0.41
C SER A 73 -2.75 -16.00 1.69
N ALA A 74 -2.80 -16.65 2.85
CA ALA A 74 -2.97 -15.95 4.12
C ALA A 74 -1.78 -15.04 4.48
N GLU A 75 -0.58 -15.42 4.05
CA GLU A 75 0.69 -14.71 4.26
C GLU A 75 0.78 -13.36 3.53
N HIS A 76 0.00 -13.15 2.48
CA HIS A 76 -0.05 -11.88 1.73
C HIS A 76 -1.19 -10.96 2.18
N ARG A 77 -2.03 -11.38 3.12
CA ARG A 77 -3.18 -10.58 3.57
C ARG A 77 -2.73 -9.53 4.57
N LEU A 78 -3.10 -8.28 4.32
CA LEU A 78 -2.85 -7.19 5.26
C LEU A 78 -3.74 -7.31 6.50
N PRO A 79 -3.18 -7.44 7.71
CA PRO A 79 -3.96 -7.42 8.94
C PRO A 79 -4.63 -6.06 9.14
N GLN A 80 -5.86 -6.07 9.64
CA GLN A 80 -6.57 -4.83 9.93
C GLN A 80 -5.95 -4.14 11.14
N ARG A 81 -5.50 -2.89 10.98
CA ARG A 81 -4.93 -2.11 12.09
C ARG A 81 -5.97 -1.89 13.19
N GLY A 82 -5.64 -2.32 14.42
CA GLY A 82 -6.54 -2.27 15.57
C GLY A 82 -7.61 -3.37 15.58
N GLY A 83 -7.62 -4.26 14.58
CA GLY A 83 -8.45 -5.46 14.55
C GLY A 83 -7.89 -6.59 15.42
N LYS A 84 -8.66 -7.67 15.52
CA LYS A 84 -8.26 -8.92 16.21
C LYS A 84 -7.34 -9.76 15.32
N ALA A 85 -6.63 -10.70 15.94
CA ALA A 85 -5.88 -11.70 15.18
C ALA A 85 -6.81 -12.46 14.23
N GLY A 86 -6.45 -12.51 12.95
CA GLY A 86 -7.27 -13.10 11.88
C GLY A 86 -8.25 -12.14 11.20
N GLU A 87 -8.31 -10.87 11.61
CA GLU A 87 -9.03 -9.82 10.88
C GLU A 87 -8.10 -9.16 9.87
N TYR A 88 -8.55 -9.10 8.62
CA TYR A 88 -7.78 -8.64 7.47
C TYR A 88 -8.56 -7.56 6.72
N VAL A 89 -7.84 -6.74 5.96
CA VAL A 89 -8.46 -5.74 5.08
C VAL A 89 -9.22 -6.45 3.95
N GLN A 90 -10.48 -6.08 3.76
CA GLN A 90 -11.40 -6.72 2.79
C GLN A 90 -11.94 -5.76 1.72
N SER A 91 -11.56 -4.48 1.77
CA SER A 91 -12.06 -3.48 0.83
C SER A 91 -11.09 -2.32 0.68
N ALA A 92 -10.90 -1.86 -0.56
CA ALA A 92 -10.21 -0.62 -0.85
C ALA A 92 -11.19 0.57 -0.81
N PRO A 93 -10.75 1.77 -0.38
CA PRO A 93 -11.57 2.97 -0.37
C PRO A 93 -11.86 3.55 -1.76
N HIS A 94 -11.17 3.04 -2.80
CA HIS A 94 -11.21 3.55 -4.17
C HIS A 94 -11.44 2.40 -5.15
N PRO A 95 -11.85 2.65 -6.42
CA PRO A 95 -11.91 1.62 -7.45
C PRO A 95 -10.53 1.25 -7.99
N MET A 96 -10.38 0.04 -8.52
CA MET A 96 -9.13 -0.37 -9.17
C MET A 96 -8.84 0.55 -10.38
N PRO A 97 -7.57 0.90 -10.62
CA PRO A 97 -7.20 1.66 -11.80
C PRO A 97 -7.44 0.84 -13.08
N PRO A 98 -7.63 1.49 -14.25
CA PRO A 98 -7.91 0.83 -15.52
C PRO A 98 -6.89 -0.25 -15.92
N ASP A 99 -5.63 -0.06 -15.53
CA ASP A 99 -4.53 -1.01 -15.78
C ASP A 99 -4.47 -2.18 -14.79
N GLY A 100 -5.44 -2.27 -13.86
CA GLY A 100 -5.53 -3.32 -12.86
C GLY A 100 -4.66 -3.11 -11.62
N PRO A 101 -4.70 -4.06 -10.68
CA PRO A 101 -3.98 -3.98 -9.42
C PRO A 101 -2.47 -4.05 -9.63
N MET A 102 -1.72 -3.59 -8.62
CA MET A 102 -0.27 -3.80 -8.60
C MET A 102 0.02 -5.32 -8.56
N PRO A 103 1.03 -5.82 -9.31
CA PRO A 103 1.45 -7.21 -9.19
C PRO A 103 1.90 -7.57 -7.77
N GLN A 104 1.66 -8.81 -7.33
CA GLN A 104 1.97 -9.27 -5.96
C GLN A 104 3.43 -8.99 -5.58
N GLU A 105 4.39 -9.21 -6.48
CA GLU A 105 5.81 -8.91 -6.22
C GLU A 105 6.05 -7.45 -5.82
N GLY A 106 5.34 -6.50 -6.44
CA GLY A 106 5.43 -5.09 -6.07
C GLY A 106 4.83 -4.80 -4.70
N ILE A 107 3.70 -5.45 -4.38
CA ILE A 107 3.07 -5.36 -3.07
C ILE A 107 4.01 -5.90 -1.98
N ASP A 108 4.63 -7.07 -2.22
CA ASP A 108 5.57 -7.70 -1.30
C ASP A 108 6.81 -6.82 -1.06
N ILE A 109 7.34 -6.17 -2.11
CA ILE A 109 8.45 -5.20 -1.98
C ILE A 109 8.04 -4.01 -1.11
N PHE A 110 6.82 -3.49 -1.30
CA PHE A 110 6.31 -2.36 -0.52
C PHE A 110 6.11 -2.75 0.95
N ASP A 111 5.51 -3.90 1.21
CA ASP A 111 5.29 -4.42 2.57
C ASP A 111 6.59 -4.72 3.29
N GLU A 112 7.58 -5.29 2.59
CA GLU A 112 8.92 -5.50 3.13
C GLU A 112 9.57 -4.15 3.48
N TRP A 113 9.47 -3.14 2.61
CA TRP A 113 9.98 -1.80 2.91
C TRP A 113 9.31 -1.17 4.13
N VAL A 114 7.98 -1.32 4.28
CA VAL A 114 7.25 -0.87 5.47
C VAL A 114 7.75 -1.58 6.72
N ARG A 115 7.89 -2.92 6.66
CA ARG A 115 8.38 -3.76 7.75
C ARG A 115 9.82 -3.42 8.16
N ASP A 116 10.67 -3.09 7.19
CA ASP A 116 12.09 -2.76 7.38
C ASP A 116 12.32 -1.32 7.88
N GLY A 117 11.26 -0.61 8.24
CA GLY A 117 11.33 0.73 8.83
C GLY A 117 11.37 1.87 7.81
N MET A 118 10.98 1.62 6.56
CA MET A 118 10.79 2.62 5.51
C MET A 118 12.05 3.45 5.23
N GLN A 119 13.14 2.77 4.84
CA GLN A 119 14.41 3.42 4.51
C GLN A 119 14.29 4.31 3.25
N PRO A 120 14.95 5.49 3.20
CA PRO A 120 14.87 6.38 2.04
C PRO A 120 15.43 5.80 0.72
#